data_AF-A0A662XLP8-F1
#
_entry.id   AF-A0A662XLP8-F1
#
_cell.length_a   1.000
_cell.length_b   1.000
_cell.length_c   1.000
_cell.angle_alpha   90.00
_cell.angle_beta   90.00
_cell.angle_gamma   90.00
#
_symmetry.space_group_name_H-M   'P 1'
#
loop_
_entity.id
_entity.type
_entity.pdbx_description
1 polymer ?
#
loop_
_entity_poly.entity_id
_entity_poly.type
_entity_poly.pdbx_seq_one_letter_code
_entity_poly.pdbx_strand_id
1 'polypeptide(L)'
;MAYTICISFEPHKMRDQLLQCTSEACKAAVASPCPCPWRGKLLICFDTSHTSIYQAGAHFTDAHSPKKKKKLTKTQKSFCREMAAERMKSMRLRQALARKFDVSIEALPELSAIQNYVNNYSRSNLDNHDRVKEITHWIHERAWNGSETDTQPFTFSWELDQDGTPQVGDGSDERPFFLLA
;
A
#
# COMPACT_ATOMS: atom_id res chain seq x y z
N MET A 1 30.00 -0.28 36.00
CA MET A 1 29.67 1.15 35.86
C MET A 1 29.85 1.53 34.40
N ALA A 2 28.79 1.89 33.69
CA ALA A 2 28.85 2.21 32.26
C ALA A 2 28.87 3.73 32.08
N TYR A 3 30.06 4.31 31.98
CA TYR A 3 30.22 5.71 31.65
C TYR A 3 30.22 5.83 30.12
N THR A 4 29.14 6.35 29.55
CA THR A 4 29.21 6.93 28.20
C THR A 4 28.78 8.38 28.32
N ILE A 5 29.62 9.12 29.05
CA ILE A 5 29.63 10.57 29.02
C ILE A 5 30.30 10.92 27.69
N CYS A 6 29.65 11.76 26.89
CA CYS A 6 30.25 12.36 25.72
C CYS A 6 31.66 12.87 26.11
N ILE A 7 32.70 12.42 25.41
CA ILE A 7 34.11 12.62 25.77
C ILE A 7 34.55 14.10 25.61
N SER A 8 33.61 15.00 25.29
CA SER A 8 33.86 16.43 25.26
C SER A 8 34.13 16.96 26.67
N PHE A 9 35.29 17.62 26.83
CA PHE A 9 35.72 18.28 28.06
C PHE A 9 34.99 19.61 28.32
N GLU A 10 34.18 20.08 27.36
CA GLU A 10 33.41 21.31 27.49
C GLU A 10 31.94 21.02 27.88
N PRO A 11 31.31 21.86 28.72
CA PRO A 11 29.91 21.71 29.08
C PRO A 11 29.03 21.88 27.84
N HIS A 12 28.46 20.77 27.37
CA HIS A 12 27.61 20.72 26.19
C HIS A 12 26.15 20.53 26.56
N LYS A 13 25.25 20.97 25.67
CA LYS A 13 23.80 20.90 25.93
C LYS A 13 23.35 19.45 25.84
N MET A 14 22.98 18.88 26.98
CA MET A 14 22.47 17.52 27.12
C MET A 14 20.95 17.55 27.32
N ARG A 15 20.25 16.63 26.65
CA ARG A 15 18.84 16.31 26.96
C ARG A 15 18.76 14.90 27.47
N ASP A 16 18.12 14.72 28.61
CA ASP A 16 17.72 13.42 29.10
C ASP A 16 16.21 13.19 28.96
N GLN A 17 15.86 11.93 28.71
CA GLN A 17 14.47 11.50 28.67
C GLN A 17 14.36 10.11 29.28
N LEU A 18 13.50 9.98 30.29
CA LEU A 18 13.12 8.69 30.85
C LEU A 18 12.04 8.04 29.97
N LEU A 19 12.21 6.75 29.70
CA LEU A 19 11.32 5.94 28.87
C LEU A 19 10.68 4.83 29.71
N GLN A 20 9.39 4.62 29.50
CA GLN A 20 8.63 3.50 30.07
C GLN A 20 8.08 2.65 28.93
N CYS A 21 7.94 1.33 29.18
CA CYS A 21 7.34 0.43 28.21
C CYS A 21 5.86 0.78 27.96
N THR A 22 5.48 0.87 26.69
CA THR A 22 4.09 1.07 26.23
C THR A 22 3.56 -0.10 25.41
N SER A 23 4.29 -1.23 25.36
CA SER A 23 3.92 -2.40 24.55
C SER A 23 2.63 -3.05 25.04
N GLU A 24 1.66 -3.23 24.14
CA GLU A 24 0.42 -3.95 24.42
C GLU A 24 0.68 -5.42 24.79
N ALA A 25 1.69 -6.04 24.19
CA ALA A 25 2.10 -7.40 24.53
C ALA A 25 2.60 -7.51 25.98
N CYS A 26 3.31 -6.51 26.49
CA CYS A 26 3.72 -6.47 27.90
C CYS A 26 2.55 -6.18 28.85
N LYS A 27 1.55 -5.41 28.41
CA LYS A 27 0.32 -5.18 29.18
C LYS A 27 -0.54 -6.43 29.29
N ALA A 28 -0.64 -7.21 28.20
CA ALA A 28 -1.45 -8.43 28.16
C ALA A 28 -0.79 -9.62 28.88
N ALA A 29 0.53 -9.62 29.04
CA ALA A 29 1.26 -10.71 29.69
C ALA A 29 1.05 -10.81 31.21
N VAL A 30 0.48 -9.78 31.84
CA VAL A 30 0.24 -9.76 33.29
C VAL A 30 -1.24 -9.52 33.55
N ALA A 31 -1.86 -10.41 34.34
CA ALA A 31 -3.28 -10.36 34.68
C ALA A 31 -3.66 -9.23 35.67
N SER A 32 -2.65 -8.59 36.28
CA SER A 32 -2.77 -7.52 37.28
C SER A 32 -2.23 -6.20 36.70
N PRO A 33 -2.70 -5.01 37.13
CA PRO A 33 -2.23 -3.70 36.63
C PRO A 33 -0.80 -3.35 37.09
N CYS A 34 0.13 -4.30 37.01
CA CYS A 34 1.54 -4.08 37.26
C CYS A 34 2.20 -3.47 36.00
N PRO A 35 2.86 -2.30 36.11
CA PRO A 35 3.60 -1.74 35.00
C PRO A 35 4.79 -2.64 34.66
N CYS A 36 5.09 -2.76 33.36
CA CYS A 36 6.27 -3.49 32.88
C CYS A 36 7.56 -2.99 33.57
N PRO A 37 8.46 -3.88 34.05
CA PRO A 37 9.63 -3.48 34.83
C PRO A 37 10.72 -2.80 33.99
N TRP A 38 10.69 -2.95 32.66
CA TRP A 38 11.62 -2.28 31.77
C TRP A 38 11.55 -0.75 31.88
N ARG A 39 12.72 -0.12 31.98
CA ARG A 39 12.94 1.33 31.98
C ARG A 39 14.08 1.65 31.03
N GLY A 40 13.93 2.73 30.27
CA GLY A 40 14.99 3.28 29.44
C GLY A 40 15.38 4.68 29.90
N LYS A 41 16.64 5.07 29.71
CA LYS A 41 17.09 6.46 29.76
C LYS A 41 17.78 6.79 28.45
N LEU A 42 17.22 7.76 27.74
CA LEU A 42 17.81 8.34 26.54
C LEU A 42 18.63 9.56 26.94
N LEU A 43 19.87 9.62 26.48
CA LEU A 43 20.75 10.78 26.66
C LEU A 43 21.21 11.24 25.28
N ILE A 44 20.91 12.49 24.95
CA ILE A 44 21.26 13.11 23.67
C ILE A 44 22.20 14.29 23.94
N CYS A 45 23.38 14.27 23.34
CA CYS A 45 24.26 15.42 23.24
C CYS A 45 23.90 16.21 21.97
N PHE A 46 23.48 17.46 22.11
CA PHE A 46 23.14 18.27 20.93
C PHE A 46 24.37 18.64 20.10
N ASP A 47 25.53 18.79 20.73
CA ASP A 47 26.74 19.27 20.06
C ASP A 47 27.42 18.17 19.24
N THR A 48 27.43 16.94 19.74
CA THR A 48 27.99 15.78 19.00
C THR A 48 26.92 14.98 18.25
N SER A 49 25.65 15.31 18.42
CA SER A 49 24.50 14.49 17.97
C SER A 49 24.55 13.03 18.46
N HIS A 50 25.39 12.74 19.47
CA HIS A 50 25.53 11.40 20.02
C HIS A 50 24.33 11.06 20.90
N THR A 51 23.76 9.88 20.69
CA THR A 51 22.60 9.38 21.43
C THR A 51 22.94 8.08 22.12
N SER A 52 22.90 8.09 23.45
CA SER A 52 23.12 6.91 24.29
C SER A 52 21.79 6.42 24.87
N ILE A 53 21.56 5.11 24.85
CA ILE A 53 20.37 4.46 25.43
C ILE A 53 20.84 3.53 26.56
N TYR A 54 20.35 3.79 27.76
CA TYR A 54 20.55 2.94 28.93
C TYR A 54 19.25 2.20 29.22
N GLN A 55 19.34 0.93 29.57
CA GLN A 55 18.18 0.10 29.86
C GLN A 55 18.36 -0.56 31.23
N ALA A 56 17.26 -0.64 31.99
CA ALA A 56 17.20 -1.32 33.28
C ALA A 56 15.91 -2.14 33.35
N GLY A 57 16.00 -3.34 33.92
CA GLY A 57 14.90 -4.31 33.94
C GLY A 57 14.66 -4.98 32.59
N ALA A 58 13.78 -5.98 32.57
CA ALA A 58 13.41 -6.72 31.37
C ALA A 58 11.95 -6.41 30.98
N HIS A 59 11.63 -6.61 29.71
CA HIS A 59 10.22 -6.68 29.30
C HIS A 59 9.59 -7.98 29.81
N PHE A 60 8.26 -8.02 29.95
CA PHE A 60 7.55 -9.27 30.26
C PHE A 60 7.47 -10.20 29.05
N THR A 61 7.61 -9.64 27.85
CA THR A 61 7.55 -10.37 26.60
C THR A 61 8.71 -9.96 25.71
N ASP A 62 9.27 -10.92 24.99
CA ASP A 62 10.27 -10.69 23.93
C ASP A 62 9.62 -10.27 22.60
N ALA A 63 8.35 -9.86 22.64
CA ALA A 63 7.62 -9.44 21.47
C ALA A 63 8.23 -8.15 20.91
N HIS A 64 8.92 -8.27 19.78
CA HIS A 64 9.39 -7.11 19.04
C HIS A 64 8.23 -6.23 18.62
N SER A 65 8.41 -4.91 18.76
CA SER A 65 7.44 -3.95 18.22
C SER A 65 7.26 -4.21 16.72
N PRO A 66 6.02 -4.13 16.17
CA PRO A 66 5.81 -4.26 14.74
C PRO A 66 6.71 -3.29 13.99
N LYS A 67 7.47 -3.78 13.01
CA LYS A 67 8.31 -2.91 12.17
C LYS A 67 7.41 -1.82 11.60
N LYS A 68 7.69 -0.56 11.96
CA LYS A 68 6.92 0.60 11.44
C LYS A 68 6.96 0.53 9.92
N LYS A 69 5.81 0.29 9.29
CA LYS A 69 5.71 0.26 7.83
C LYS A 69 6.08 1.65 7.29
N LYS A 70 6.98 1.69 6.31
CA LYS A 70 7.35 2.91 5.58
C LYS A 70 6.08 3.45 4.90
N LYS A 71 5.79 4.74 5.12
CA LYS A 71 4.58 5.40 4.58
C LYS A 71 4.99 6.44 3.55
N LEU A 72 4.16 6.60 2.52
CA LEU A 72 4.33 7.69 1.55
C LEU A 72 4.12 9.04 2.25
N THR A 73 5.05 9.97 2.04
CA THR A 73 4.92 11.36 2.47
C THR A 73 3.83 12.09 1.69
N LYS A 74 3.41 13.28 2.13
CA LYS A 74 2.39 14.08 1.43
C LYS A 74 2.83 14.45 0.00
N THR A 75 4.11 14.79 -0.18
CA THR A 75 4.71 15.14 -1.48
C THR A 75 4.80 13.92 -2.40
N GLN A 76 5.27 12.77 -1.89
CA GLN A 76 5.28 11.51 -2.63
C GLN A 76 3.88 11.10 -3.07
N LYS A 77 2.87 11.26 -2.20
CA LYS A 77 1.46 11.01 -2.55
C LYS A 77 0.98 11.91 -3.69
N SER A 78 1.36 13.19 -3.74
CA SER A 78 0.99 14.07 -4.86
C SER A 78 1.57 13.57 -6.17
N PHE A 79 2.85 13.24 -6.16
CA PHE A 79 3.49 12.68 -7.33
C PHE A 79 2.86 11.34 -7.76
N CYS A 80 2.52 10.46 -6.82
CA CYS A 80 1.80 9.23 -7.13
C CYS A 80 0.46 9.49 -7.83
N ARG A 81 -0.26 10.56 -7.45
CA ARG A 81 -1.53 10.93 -8.09
C ARG A 81 -1.33 11.44 -9.51
N GLU A 82 -0.33 12.30 -9.73
CA GLU A 82 0.06 12.80 -11.07
C GLU A 82 0.42 11.63 -12.00
N MET A 83 1.31 10.74 -11.55
CA MET A 83 1.73 9.58 -12.34
C MET A 83 0.59 8.55 -12.53
N ALA A 84 -0.33 8.45 -11.57
CA ALA A 84 -1.52 7.62 -11.72
C ALA A 84 -2.47 8.16 -12.80
N ALA A 85 -2.60 9.49 -12.91
CA ALA A 85 -3.37 10.14 -13.97
C ALA A 85 -2.79 9.82 -15.35
N GLU A 86 -1.46 9.77 -15.45
CA GLU A 86 -0.72 9.33 -16.64
C GLU A 86 -0.73 7.79 -16.85
N ARG A 87 -1.53 7.04 -16.08
CA ARG A 87 -1.66 5.57 -16.17
C ARG A 87 -0.32 4.82 -16.00
N MET A 88 0.62 5.40 -15.26
CA MET A 88 1.90 4.76 -14.98
C MET A 88 1.73 3.54 -14.06
N LYS A 89 2.30 2.40 -14.47
CA LYS A 89 2.28 1.17 -13.65
C LYS A 89 2.99 1.37 -12.31
N SER A 90 2.43 0.82 -11.23
CA SER A 90 2.93 0.99 -9.85
C SER A 90 4.41 0.63 -9.66
N MET A 91 4.92 -0.37 -10.37
CA MET A 91 6.36 -0.72 -10.36
C MET A 91 7.24 0.39 -10.94
N ARG A 92 6.86 0.93 -12.10
CA ARG A 92 7.56 2.06 -12.73
C ARG A 92 7.45 3.31 -11.87
N LEU A 93 6.29 3.51 -11.25
CA LEU A 93 6.05 4.59 -10.31
C LEU A 93 6.96 4.49 -9.07
N ARG A 94 7.17 3.29 -8.51
CA ARG A 94 8.13 3.07 -7.40
C ARG A 94 9.56 3.44 -7.78
N GLN A 95 10.00 3.09 -9.00
CA GLN A 95 11.32 3.48 -9.51
C GLN A 95 11.41 4.99 -9.78
N ALA A 96 10.35 5.59 -10.34
CA ALA A 96 10.29 7.03 -10.58
C ALA A 96 10.30 7.84 -9.27
N LEU A 97 9.63 7.34 -8.23
CA LEU A 97 9.69 7.91 -6.87
C LEU A 97 11.14 7.94 -6.35
N ALA A 98 11.86 6.84 -6.48
CA ALA A 98 13.25 6.75 -6.04
C ALA A 98 14.12 7.81 -6.72
N ARG A 99 13.98 7.95 -8.05
CA ARG A 99 14.71 8.94 -8.84
C ARG A 99 14.30 10.38 -8.55
N LYS A 100 12.99 10.66 -8.43
CA LYS A 100 12.47 12.03 -8.25
C LYS A 100 12.80 12.60 -6.88
N PHE A 101 12.86 11.76 -5.84
CA PHE A 101 13.11 12.19 -4.47
C PHE A 101 14.53 11.86 -4.00
N ASP A 102 15.40 11.38 -4.89
CA ASP A 102 16.78 10.95 -4.58
C ASP A 102 16.86 10.03 -3.35
N VAL A 103 15.97 9.03 -3.32
CA VAL A 103 15.87 8.04 -2.24
C VAL A 103 16.12 6.65 -2.77
N SER A 104 16.81 5.82 -1.99
CA SER A 104 16.98 4.41 -2.33
C SER A 104 15.63 3.69 -2.39
N ILE A 105 15.51 2.70 -3.27
CA ILE A 105 14.26 1.94 -3.47
C ILE A 105 13.87 1.17 -2.20
N GLU A 106 14.87 0.79 -1.40
CA GLU A 106 14.70 0.15 -0.10
C GLU A 106 14.11 1.11 0.91
N ALA A 107 14.42 2.41 0.85
CA ALA A 107 13.86 3.43 1.74
C ALA A 107 12.38 3.74 1.46
N LEU A 108 11.86 3.35 0.30
CA LEU A 108 10.46 3.54 -0.07
C LEU A 108 9.52 2.51 0.57
N PRO A 109 8.22 2.83 0.64
CA PRO A 109 7.18 1.84 0.96
C PRO A 109 7.20 0.66 0.01
N GLU A 110 6.72 -0.48 0.49
CA GLU A 110 6.55 -1.66 -0.35
C GLU A 110 5.63 -1.40 -1.53
N LEU A 111 5.82 -2.17 -2.59
CA LEU A 111 5.03 -2.06 -3.81
C LEU A 111 3.54 -2.16 -3.52
N SER A 112 3.14 -3.08 -2.64
CA SER A 112 1.75 -3.28 -2.25
C SER A 112 1.13 -2.03 -1.63
N ALA A 113 1.88 -1.26 -0.85
CA ALA A 113 1.41 0.00 -0.28
C ALA A 113 1.19 1.07 -1.35
N ILE A 114 2.11 1.15 -2.33
CA ILE A 114 2.00 2.07 -3.47
C ILE A 114 0.82 1.67 -4.36
N GLN A 115 0.68 0.38 -4.66
CA GLN A 115 -0.40 -0.16 -5.48
C GLN A 115 -1.77 0.09 -4.85
N ASN A 116 -1.93 -0.19 -3.55
CA ASN A 116 -3.18 0.10 -2.85
C ASN A 116 -3.52 1.59 -2.88
N TYR A 117 -2.52 2.46 -2.68
CA TYR A 117 -2.73 3.91 -2.73
C TYR A 117 -3.17 4.39 -4.12
N VAL A 118 -2.45 3.98 -5.16
CA VAL A 118 -2.73 4.34 -6.56
C VAL A 118 -4.09 3.81 -6.99
N ASN A 119 -4.39 2.54 -6.73
CA ASN A 119 -5.66 1.92 -7.09
C ASN A 119 -6.85 2.63 -6.43
N ASN A 120 -6.73 2.94 -5.13
CA ASN A 120 -7.75 3.70 -4.42
C ASN A 120 -7.97 5.08 -5.06
N TYR A 121 -6.89 5.80 -5.35
CA TYR A 121 -6.98 7.10 -6.01
C TYR A 121 -7.63 7.01 -7.39
N SER A 122 -7.22 6.04 -8.22
CA SER A 122 -7.74 5.85 -9.56
C SER A 122 -9.24 5.55 -9.57
N ARG A 123 -9.71 4.69 -8.65
CA ARG A 123 -11.14 4.36 -8.54
C ARG A 123 -11.99 5.54 -8.09
N SER A 124 -11.47 6.38 -7.21
CA SER A 124 -12.24 7.49 -6.64
C SER A 124 -12.13 8.82 -7.39
N ASN A 125 -11.09 9.02 -8.22
CA ASN A 125 -10.79 10.36 -8.77
C ASN A 125 -10.45 10.40 -10.26
N LEU A 126 -9.97 9.31 -10.85
CA LEU A 126 -9.52 9.32 -12.25
C LEU A 126 -10.56 8.84 -13.23
N ASP A 127 -11.83 8.91 -12.80
CA ASP A 127 -12.98 8.42 -13.52
C ASP A 127 -12.62 7.14 -14.27
N ASN A 128 -12.10 6.17 -13.50
CA ASN A 128 -12.03 4.80 -13.96
C ASN A 128 -13.47 4.25 -13.98
N HIS A 129 -14.37 5.01 -14.60
CA HIS A 129 -15.62 4.54 -15.14
C HIS A 129 -15.23 3.34 -15.94
N ASP A 130 -15.70 2.23 -15.41
CA ASP A 130 -15.71 0.96 -16.09
C ASP A 130 -16.54 1.21 -17.34
N ARG A 131 -15.88 1.70 -18.41
CA ARG A 131 -16.49 1.84 -19.73
C ARG A 131 -17.01 0.49 -20.19
N VAL A 132 -16.69 -0.59 -19.48
CA VAL A 132 -17.46 -1.82 -19.45
C VAL A 132 -18.95 -1.56 -19.60
N LYS A 133 -19.62 -0.69 -18.83
CA LYS A 133 -21.07 -0.47 -19.05
C LYS A 133 -21.41 0.12 -20.44
N GLU A 134 -20.69 1.15 -20.86
CA GLU A 134 -20.89 1.79 -22.17
C GLU A 134 -20.54 0.85 -23.34
N ILE A 135 -19.44 0.11 -23.21
CA ILE A 135 -18.92 -0.86 -24.18
C ILE A 135 -19.86 -2.06 -24.24
N THR A 136 -20.29 -2.59 -23.10
CA THR A 136 -21.29 -3.65 -23.01
C THR A 136 -22.58 -3.22 -23.69
N HIS A 137 -23.07 -2.01 -23.43
CA HIS A 137 -24.26 -1.49 -24.13
C HIS A 137 -24.02 -1.38 -25.64
N TRP A 138 -22.88 -0.81 -26.07
CA TRP A 138 -22.52 -0.69 -27.48
C TRP A 138 -22.41 -2.04 -28.21
N ILE A 139 -21.90 -3.07 -27.53
CA ILE A 139 -21.84 -4.45 -28.01
C ILE A 139 -23.25 -5.03 -28.14
N HIS A 140 -24.10 -4.86 -27.12
CA HIS A 140 -25.49 -5.38 -27.18
C HIS A 140 -26.32 -4.71 -28.27
N GLU A 141 -26.17 -3.40 -28.50
CA GLU A 141 -26.86 -2.69 -29.59
C GLU A 141 -26.48 -3.20 -30.99
N ARG A 142 -25.27 -3.77 -31.13
CA ARG A 142 -24.72 -4.30 -32.39
C ARG A 142 -24.68 -5.81 -32.40
N ALA A 143 -25.37 -6.46 -31.47
CA ALA A 143 -25.54 -7.89 -31.51
C ALA A 143 -26.23 -8.25 -32.83
N TRP A 144 -25.66 -9.22 -33.53
CA TRP A 144 -26.26 -9.79 -34.73
C TRP A 144 -27.69 -10.21 -34.43
N ASN A 145 -28.66 -9.86 -35.28
CA ASN A 145 -30.06 -10.27 -35.19
C ASN A 145 -30.59 -10.90 -36.49
N GLY A 146 -29.73 -11.07 -37.50
CA GLY A 146 -30.06 -11.65 -38.79
C GLY A 146 -30.79 -10.71 -39.75
N SER A 147 -31.05 -9.46 -39.35
CA SER A 147 -31.66 -8.44 -40.21
C SER A 147 -30.65 -7.44 -40.76
N GLU A 148 -29.36 -7.63 -40.46
CA GLU A 148 -28.27 -6.80 -40.95
C GLU A 148 -28.10 -6.92 -42.47
N THR A 149 -27.76 -5.79 -43.10
CA THR A 149 -27.38 -5.76 -44.53
C THR A 149 -25.94 -6.25 -44.73
N ASP A 150 -25.57 -6.69 -45.94
CA ASP A 150 -24.23 -7.22 -46.30
C ASP A 150 -23.04 -6.32 -45.89
N THR A 151 -23.27 -5.03 -45.62
CA THR A 151 -22.23 -4.05 -45.27
C THR A 151 -22.32 -3.53 -43.84
N GLN A 152 -23.32 -3.97 -43.07
CA GLN A 152 -23.55 -3.47 -41.72
C GLN A 152 -22.67 -4.23 -40.71
N PRO A 153 -21.84 -3.52 -39.91
CA PRO A 153 -21.03 -4.16 -38.89
C PRO A 153 -21.88 -4.61 -37.71
N PHE A 154 -21.56 -5.79 -37.19
CA PHE A 154 -22.17 -6.41 -36.02
C PHE A 154 -21.10 -7.04 -35.12
N THR A 155 -21.48 -7.42 -33.91
CA THR A 155 -20.61 -8.01 -32.90
C THR A 155 -21.15 -9.35 -32.41
N PHE A 156 -20.24 -10.29 -32.16
CA PHE A 156 -20.53 -11.56 -31.52
C PHE A 156 -20.32 -11.46 -30.01
N SER A 157 -21.23 -12.04 -29.22
CA SER A 157 -21.09 -12.14 -27.77
C SER A 157 -21.47 -13.53 -27.26
N TRP A 158 -21.18 -13.78 -25.99
CA TRP A 158 -21.55 -15.02 -25.28
C TRP A 158 -22.92 -14.86 -24.61
N GLU A 159 -23.64 -15.96 -24.45
CA GLU A 159 -24.78 -16.02 -23.53
C GLU A 159 -24.24 -15.86 -22.11
N LEU A 160 -24.84 -14.99 -21.30
CA LEU A 160 -24.42 -14.80 -19.91
C LEU A 160 -25.40 -15.54 -19.01
N ASP A 161 -24.88 -16.26 -18.01
CA ASP A 161 -25.70 -16.82 -16.95
C ASP A 161 -26.25 -15.72 -16.01
N GLN A 162 -27.03 -16.13 -15.00
CA GLN A 162 -27.61 -15.21 -14.02
C GLN A 162 -26.55 -14.46 -13.20
N ASP A 163 -25.31 -14.95 -13.17
CA ASP A 163 -24.17 -14.35 -12.48
C ASP A 163 -23.31 -13.48 -13.42
N GLY A 164 -23.66 -13.36 -14.70
CA GLY A 164 -22.93 -12.59 -15.70
C GLY A 164 -21.69 -13.29 -16.26
N THR A 165 -21.58 -14.60 -16.07
CA THR A 165 -20.48 -15.43 -16.59
C THR A 165 -20.84 -15.94 -17.99
N PRO A 166 -19.91 -15.90 -18.96
CA PRO A 166 -20.15 -16.45 -20.29
C PRO A 166 -20.38 -17.96 -20.24
N GLN A 167 -21.55 -18.39 -20.70
CA GLN A 167 -21.85 -19.78 -20.97
C GLN A 167 -21.17 -20.17 -22.28
N VAL A 168 -20.16 -21.04 -22.15
CA VAL A 168 -19.38 -21.52 -23.29
C VAL A 168 -20.05 -22.75 -23.89
N GLY A 169 -20.53 -22.62 -25.12
CA GLY A 169 -20.99 -23.76 -25.93
C GLY A 169 -19.85 -24.74 -26.23
N ASP A 170 -20.19 -25.95 -26.67
CA ASP A 170 -19.18 -26.97 -27.06
C ASP A 170 -18.69 -26.80 -28.51
N GLY A 171 -19.22 -25.82 -29.23
CA GLY A 171 -18.84 -25.53 -30.62
C GLY A 171 -19.60 -26.34 -31.66
N SER A 172 -20.61 -27.11 -31.24
CA SER A 172 -21.57 -27.72 -32.17
C SER A 172 -22.52 -26.68 -32.75
N ASP A 173 -23.16 -27.01 -33.88
CA ASP A 173 -24.22 -26.16 -34.46
C ASP A 173 -25.43 -26.02 -33.52
N GLU A 174 -25.61 -26.97 -32.59
CA GLU A 174 -26.65 -26.98 -31.57
C GLU A 174 -26.29 -26.11 -30.35
N ARG A 175 -24.98 -25.94 -30.07
CA ARG A 175 -24.44 -25.12 -28.96
C ARG A 175 -23.17 -24.37 -29.43
N PRO A 176 -23.32 -23.37 -30.31
CA PRO A 176 -22.18 -22.66 -30.87
C PRO A 176 -21.43 -21.88 -29.80
N PHE A 177 -20.13 -21.63 -30.02
CA PHE A 177 -19.31 -20.80 -29.12
C PHE A 177 -19.76 -19.34 -29.07
N PHE A 178 -20.46 -18.87 -30.10
CA PHE A 178 -20.94 -17.51 -30.17
C PHE A 178 -22.42 -17.55 -30.48
N LEU A 179 -23.21 -16.70 -29.83
CA LEU A 179 -24.59 -16.52 -30.25
C LEU A 179 -24.64 -15.56 -31.45
N LEU A 180 -25.44 -15.97 -32.44
CA LEU A 180 -26.19 -15.05 -33.29
C LEU A 180 -27.41 -14.67 -32.42
N ALA A 181 -27.49 -13.43 -31.96
CA ALA A 181 -28.66 -13.01 -31.17
C ALA A 181 -29.91 -12.87 -32.08
#